data_AF-A0A8S9Q3L2-F1
#
_entry.id   AF-A0A8S9Q3L2-F1
#
_cell.length_a   1.000
_cell.length_b   1.000
_cell.length_c   1.000
_cell.angle_alpha   90.00
_cell.angle_beta   90.00
_cell.angle_gamma   90.00
#
_symmetry.space_group_name_H-M   'P 1'
#
loop_
_entity.id
_entity.type
_entity.pdbx_description
1 polymer ?
#
loop_
_entity_poly.entity_id
_entity_poly.type
_entity_poly.pdbx_seq_one_letter_code
_entity_poly.pdbx_strand_id
1 'polypeptide(L)'
;MASASSPAMLERSDSIADKMPDALKQSRYHMKRCFASFVKEGKRLMKRENLMNEIEKCIEDSLERKKIMEGLFGYILTCTQEAAVVPPFVALAARPNPGFWEYVKVNAGDLTVDEITATDYLKLKETVFDESWAKDENALEIDFGAIDFTTPRLTLPTSIGNGADYISKFISSKLGGKSDKLEPLLNYLLSLNHHGENLMINEDLNTVTKLQKSLMIAVNVVSTYPKHTPYETFSQRLKEMGFEKGWGNTSERVKETMVMLSQVLEAPDSVKLDLLFSRLPTVFNVVIFSVHGYFGQQDVLGLPDTGGQESKVGGEVREGLLTAEASDKMKKVLETSEETQRLEKMKIAYGQQQHQGVSTVRNLFWSVVVCLYIFYVLKQRFFGTYSAQED
;
A
#
# COMPACT_ATOMS: atom_id res chain seq x y z
N MET A 1 -38.45 26.90 29.87
CA MET A 1 -38.54 25.58 29.20
C MET A 1 -37.15 25.28 28.66
N ALA A 2 -36.49 24.27 29.23
CA ALA A 2 -35.10 23.95 28.94
C ALA A 2 -34.95 23.33 27.55
N SER A 3 -33.98 23.83 26.80
CA SER A 3 -33.55 23.33 25.49
C SER A 3 -32.99 21.92 25.63
N ALA A 4 -33.53 20.97 24.86
CA ALA A 4 -32.93 19.65 24.69
C ALA A 4 -31.56 19.80 24.00
N SER A 5 -30.49 19.54 24.75
CA SER A 5 -29.14 19.43 24.21
C SER A 5 -29.03 18.12 23.42
N SER A 6 -28.68 18.23 22.14
CA SER A 6 -28.25 17.11 21.31
C SER A 6 -27.16 16.28 22.02
N PRO A 7 -27.11 14.94 21.86
CA PRO A 7 -26.01 14.16 22.41
C PRO A 7 -24.70 14.67 21.79
N ALA A 8 -23.75 15.04 22.64
CA ALA A 8 -22.44 15.49 22.22
C ALA A 8 -21.77 14.37 21.39
N MET A 9 -21.75 14.53 20.06
CA MET A 9 -20.89 13.75 19.19
C MET A 9 -19.45 13.96 19.67
N LEU A 10 -18.68 12.87 19.80
CA LEU A 10 -17.29 13.00 20.24
C LEU A 10 -16.53 13.98 19.34
N GLU A 11 -16.02 15.06 19.93
CA GLU A 11 -14.95 15.81 19.32
C GLU A 11 -13.71 14.90 19.19
N ARG A 12 -13.01 15.04 18.07
CA ARG A 12 -11.89 14.20 17.62
C ARG A 12 -10.68 14.19 18.58
N SER A 13 -10.68 15.04 19.60
CA SER A 13 -9.61 15.22 20.59
C SER A 13 -9.69 14.30 21.80
N ASP A 14 -10.85 13.70 22.07
CA ASP A 14 -11.06 13.05 23.37
C ASP A 14 -11.01 11.52 23.23
N SER A 15 -10.10 10.89 23.97
CA SER A 15 -9.94 9.43 23.98
C SER A 15 -11.15 8.73 24.59
N ILE A 16 -11.44 7.52 24.12
CA ILE A 16 -12.36 6.59 24.77
C ILE A 16 -11.95 6.38 26.24
N ALA A 17 -10.66 6.30 26.55
CA ALA A 17 -10.18 6.10 27.92
C ALA A 17 -10.61 7.24 28.85
N ASP A 18 -10.57 8.49 28.38
CA ASP A 18 -10.99 9.66 29.17
C ASP A 18 -12.51 9.69 29.38
N LYS A 19 -13.26 9.31 28.36
CA LYS A 19 -14.72 9.42 28.30
C LYS A 19 -15.46 8.24 28.92
N MET A 20 -14.87 7.06 28.90
CA MET A 20 -15.50 5.83 29.37
C MET A 20 -15.84 5.85 30.86
N PRO A 21 -14.99 6.34 31.79
CA PRO A 21 -15.34 6.45 33.21
C PRO A 21 -16.65 7.20 33.45
N ASP A 22 -16.86 8.31 32.76
CA ASP A 22 -18.07 9.12 32.91
C ASP A 22 -19.29 8.46 32.29
N ALA A 23 -19.12 7.79 31.13
CA ALA A 23 -20.16 6.94 30.54
C ALA A 23 -20.60 5.83 31.51
N LEU A 24 -19.65 5.19 32.19
CA LEU A 24 -19.92 4.12 33.15
C LEU A 24 -20.61 4.65 34.43
N LYS A 25 -20.28 5.87 34.87
CA LYS A 25 -20.92 6.52 36.03
C LYS A 25 -22.39 6.84 35.78
N GLN A 26 -22.75 7.31 34.58
CA GLN A 26 -24.13 7.71 34.22
C GLN A 26 -25.15 6.56 34.36
N SER A 27 -24.71 5.31 34.21
CA SER A 27 -25.56 4.12 34.34
C SER A 27 -24.90 3.03 35.19
N ARG A 28 -24.24 3.44 36.30
CA ARG A 28 -23.39 2.58 37.14
C ARG A 28 -24.03 1.25 37.54
N TYR A 29 -25.33 1.25 37.89
CA TYR A 29 -26.05 0.03 38.25
C TYR A 29 -26.10 -0.98 37.09
N HIS A 30 -26.53 -0.54 35.90
CA HIS A 30 -26.59 -1.39 34.72
C HIS A 30 -25.20 -1.81 34.26
N MET A 31 -24.23 -0.90 34.28
CA MET A 31 -22.85 -1.21 33.88
C MET A 31 -22.22 -2.26 34.79
N LYS A 32 -22.40 -2.18 36.11
CA LYS A 32 -21.93 -3.23 37.03
C LYS A 32 -22.56 -4.59 36.69
N ARG A 33 -23.86 -4.63 36.38
CA ARG A 33 -24.53 -5.88 35.96
C ARG A 33 -23.96 -6.42 34.65
N CYS A 34 -23.80 -5.58 33.63
CA CYS A 34 -23.26 -5.97 32.34
C CYS A 34 -21.83 -6.50 32.46
N PHE A 35 -20.92 -5.77 33.11
CA PHE A 35 -19.53 -6.20 33.27
C PHE A 35 -19.40 -7.43 34.16
N ALA A 36 -20.24 -7.59 35.19
CA ALA A 36 -20.33 -8.83 35.95
C ALA A 36 -20.77 -10.02 35.07
N SER A 37 -21.71 -9.81 34.13
CA SER A 37 -22.12 -10.84 33.17
C SER A 37 -21.00 -11.16 32.17
N PHE A 38 -20.24 -10.16 31.74
CA PHE A 38 -19.10 -10.36 30.84
C PHE A 38 -18.02 -11.25 31.46
N VAL A 39 -17.75 -11.15 32.75
CA VAL A 39 -16.72 -11.97 33.43
C VAL A 39 -17.25 -13.32 33.93
N LYS A 40 -18.56 -13.57 33.86
CA LYS A 40 -19.23 -14.70 34.53
C LYS A 40 -18.72 -16.08 34.11
N GLU A 41 -18.41 -16.30 32.83
CA GLU A 41 -17.97 -17.62 32.34
C GLU A 41 -16.44 -17.76 32.30
N GLY A 42 -15.70 -16.84 32.93
CA GLY A 42 -14.25 -16.92 33.02
C GLY A 42 -13.52 -16.27 31.84
N LYS A 43 -12.32 -16.79 31.54
CA LYS A 43 -11.45 -16.28 30.47
C LYS A 43 -12.05 -16.60 29.10
N ARG A 44 -12.28 -15.58 28.26
CA ARG A 44 -12.81 -15.76 26.90
C ARG A 44 -12.58 -14.55 26.00
N LEU A 45 -12.65 -14.75 24.69
CA LEU A 45 -12.81 -13.67 23.72
C LEU A 45 -14.30 -13.46 23.42
N MET A 46 -14.71 -12.20 23.35
CA MET A 46 -16.06 -11.80 22.98
C MET A 46 -16.01 -10.89 21.75
N LYS A 47 -16.81 -11.20 20.73
CA LYS A 47 -17.08 -10.27 19.64
C LYS A 47 -18.13 -9.24 20.07
N ARG A 48 -18.25 -8.15 19.31
CA ARG A 48 -19.29 -7.13 19.51
C ARG A 48 -20.69 -7.73 19.71
N GLU A 49 -21.08 -8.71 18.91
CA GLU A 49 -22.38 -9.38 19.02
C GLU A 49 -22.58 -10.07 20.37
N ASN A 50 -21.53 -10.70 20.91
CA ASN A 50 -21.60 -11.33 22.23
C ASN A 50 -21.79 -10.27 23.32
N LEU A 51 -21.06 -9.15 23.25
CA LEU A 51 -21.21 -8.03 24.20
C LEU A 51 -22.64 -7.46 24.16
N MET A 52 -23.16 -7.23 22.96
CA MET A 52 -24.52 -6.73 22.74
C MET A 52 -25.58 -7.67 23.30
N ASN A 53 -25.45 -8.97 23.04
CA ASN A 53 -26.38 -9.98 23.54
C ASN A 53 -26.38 -10.03 25.08
N GLU A 54 -25.21 -9.93 25.71
CA GLU A 54 -25.10 -9.91 27.17
C GLU A 54 -25.71 -8.63 27.79
N ILE A 55 -25.59 -7.48 27.12
CA ILE A 55 -26.25 -6.24 27.56
C ILE A 55 -27.77 -6.35 27.45
N GLU A 56 -28.28 -6.91 26.35
CA GLU A 56 -29.70 -7.14 26.15
C GLU A 56 -30.29 -8.05 27.26
N LYS A 57 -29.57 -9.09 27.68
CA LYS A 57 -29.95 -9.94 28.81
C LYS A 57 -29.89 -9.19 30.16
N CYS A 58 -28.92 -8.30 30.34
CA CYS A 58 -28.71 -7.59 31.61
C CYS A 58 -29.69 -6.43 31.82
N ILE A 59 -30.20 -5.83 30.74
CA ILE A 59 -31.07 -4.66 30.76
C ILE A 59 -32.40 -5.03 30.09
N GLU A 60 -33.30 -5.59 30.88
CA GLU A 60 -34.63 -6.05 30.44
C GLU A 60 -35.55 -4.89 30.02
N ASP A 61 -35.41 -3.73 30.67
CA ASP A 61 -36.19 -2.53 30.32
C ASP A 61 -35.73 -1.94 28.99
N SER A 62 -36.61 -2.01 27.99
CA SER A 62 -36.34 -1.53 26.63
C SER A 62 -36.09 -0.02 26.55
N LEU A 63 -36.68 0.79 27.43
CA LEU A 63 -36.51 2.26 27.43
C LEU A 63 -35.14 2.63 27.99
N GLU A 64 -34.73 2.04 29.11
CA GLU A 64 -33.41 2.26 29.71
C GLU A 64 -32.30 1.72 28.80
N ARG A 65 -32.51 0.55 28.19
CA ARG A 65 -31.59 -0.01 27.20
C ARG A 65 -31.38 0.94 26.02
N LYS A 66 -32.46 1.49 25.46
CA LYS A 66 -32.40 2.45 24.37
C LYS A 66 -31.61 3.70 24.77
N LYS A 67 -31.88 4.26 25.95
CA LYS A 67 -31.18 5.42 26.50
C LYS A 67 -29.67 5.21 26.66
N ILE A 68 -29.26 4.03 27.15
CA ILE A 68 -27.83 3.67 27.29
C ILE A 68 -27.16 3.52 25.92
N MET A 69 -27.86 2.90 24.96
CA MET A 69 -27.34 2.70 23.61
C MET A 69 -27.26 3.99 22.78
N GLU A 70 -28.14 4.95 23.03
CA GLU A 70 -28.07 6.30 22.44
C GLU A 70 -27.00 7.19 23.10
N GLY A 71 -26.47 6.77 24.26
CA GLY A 71 -25.44 7.49 25.00
C GLY A 71 -24.00 7.14 24.61
N LEU A 72 -23.06 7.71 25.36
CA LEU A 72 -21.61 7.56 25.14
C LEU A 72 -21.12 6.11 25.24
N PHE A 73 -21.68 5.32 26.17
CA PHE A 73 -21.34 3.90 26.29
C PHE A 73 -21.81 3.10 25.07
N GLY A 74 -23.02 3.38 24.57
CA GLY A 74 -23.52 2.79 23.32
C GLY A 74 -22.64 3.10 22.11
N TYR A 75 -22.13 4.33 22.01
CA TYR A 75 -21.13 4.71 21.02
C TYR A 75 -19.85 3.86 21.14
N ILE A 76 -19.25 3.80 22.34
CA ILE A 76 -18.02 3.02 22.60
C ILE A 76 -18.20 1.55 22.21
N LEU A 77 -19.34 0.94 22.57
CA LEU A 77 -19.66 -0.44 22.20
C LEU A 77 -19.83 -0.63 20.70
N THR A 78 -20.42 0.34 20.01
CA THR A 78 -20.59 0.28 18.55
C THR A 78 -19.23 0.32 17.84
N CYS A 79 -18.28 1.07 18.38
CA CYS A 79 -16.91 1.12 17.90
C CYS A 79 -16.06 -0.07 18.35
N THR A 80 -16.44 -0.78 19.41
CA THR A 80 -15.73 -1.96 19.91
C THR A 80 -15.80 -3.12 18.92
N GLN A 81 -14.64 -3.61 18.48
CA GLN A 81 -14.56 -4.73 17.54
C GLN A 81 -14.62 -6.07 18.27
N GLU A 82 -13.89 -6.16 19.38
CA GLU A 82 -13.79 -7.34 20.23
C GLU A 82 -13.36 -6.95 21.65
N ALA A 83 -13.52 -7.90 22.56
CA ALA A 83 -13.08 -7.80 23.94
C ALA A 83 -12.36 -9.07 24.40
N ALA A 84 -11.28 -8.90 25.15
CA ALA A 84 -10.59 -9.95 25.89
C ALA A 84 -11.07 -9.92 27.35
N VAL A 85 -11.68 -11.00 27.81
CA VAL A 85 -12.15 -11.14 29.18
C VAL A 85 -11.15 -11.99 29.95
N VAL A 86 -10.53 -11.40 30.97
CA VAL A 86 -9.65 -12.08 31.93
C VAL A 86 -10.06 -11.60 33.31
N PRO A 87 -10.96 -12.31 34.02
CA PRO A 87 -11.54 -11.81 35.27
C PRO A 87 -10.47 -11.36 36.28
N PRO A 88 -10.68 -10.21 36.95
CA PRO A 88 -11.88 -9.36 36.95
C PRO A 88 -11.95 -8.35 35.80
N PHE A 89 -11.04 -8.40 34.82
CA PHE A 89 -10.90 -7.40 33.77
C PHE A 89 -11.63 -7.77 32.47
N VAL A 90 -12.14 -6.74 31.82
CA VAL A 90 -12.65 -6.77 30.45
C VAL A 90 -11.87 -5.72 29.65
N ALA A 91 -11.01 -6.16 28.75
CA ALA A 91 -10.31 -5.26 27.84
C ALA A 91 -11.02 -5.16 26.50
N LEU A 92 -11.23 -3.94 26.01
CA LEU A 92 -11.94 -3.63 24.78
C LEU A 92 -10.96 -3.10 23.74
N ALA A 93 -11.02 -3.63 22.51
CA ALA A 93 -10.38 -3.03 21.35
C ALA A 93 -11.42 -2.24 20.55
N ALA A 94 -11.35 -0.92 20.65
CA ALA A 94 -12.26 0.00 19.98
C ALA A 94 -11.61 0.58 18.72
N ARG A 95 -12.42 0.74 17.67
CA ARG A 95 -12.01 1.33 16.39
C ARG A 95 -12.98 2.45 16.02
N PRO A 96 -12.80 3.67 16.58
CA PRO A 96 -13.67 4.81 16.29
C PRO A 96 -13.63 5.24 14.82
N ASN A 97 -12.44 5.16 14.21
CA ASN A 97 -12.21 5.59 12.83
C ASN A 97 -11.35 4.56 12.07
N PRO A 98 -11.45 4.50 10.73
CA PRO A 98 -10.55 3.69 9.95
C PRO A 98 -9.08 4.01 10.19
N GLY A 99 -8.29 2.99 10.54
CA GLY A 99 -6.86 3.13 10.82
C GLY A 99 -6.52 3.67 12.22
N PHE A 100 -7.53 3.89 13.07
CA PHE A 100 -7.33 4.39 14.44
C PHE A 100 -7.94 3.41 15.45
N TRP A 101 -7.11 2.99 16.41
CA TRP A 101 -7.46 2.02 17.44
C TRP A 101 -7.19 2.60 18.82
N GLU A 102 -8.07 2.28 19.76
CA GLU A 102 -7.91 2.57 21.17
C GLU A 102 -8.18 1.30 21.97
N TYR A 103 -7.40 1.09 23.02
CA TYR A 103 -7.51 -0.08 23.87
C TYR A 103 -7.72 0.37 25.30
N VAL A 104 -8.75 -0.18 25.93
CA VAL A 104 -9.10 0.16 27.32
C VAL A 104 -9.35 -1.10 28.11
N LYS A 105 -8.96 -1.11 29.37
CA LYS A 105 -9.16 -2.22 30.31
C LYS A 105 -10.08 -1.75 31.42
N VAL A 106 -11.19 -2.46 31.63
CA VAL A 106 -12.18 -2.13 32.65
C VAL A 106 -12.20 -3.19 33.72
N ASN A 107 -12.15 -2.79 34.99
CA ASN A 107 -12.38 -3.69 36.12
C ASN A 107 -13.89 -3.89 36.34
N ALA A 108 -14.36 -5.12 36.25
CA ALA A 108 -15.79 -5.43 36.39
C ALA A 108 -16.35 -5.17 37.81
N GLY A 109 -15.50 -5.12 38.84
CA GLY A 109 -15.93 -4.94 40.22
C GLY A 109 -16.29 -3.49 40.58
N ASP A 110 -15.41 -2.55 40.26
CA ASP A 110 -15.52 -1.14 40.62
C ASP A 110 -15.76 -0.19 39.43
N LEU A 111 -15.59 -0.70 38.21
CA LEU A 111 -15.67 0.01 36.93
C LEU A 111 -14.55 1.03 36.71
N THR A 112 -13.37 0.82 37.30
CA THR A 112 -12.18 1.59 36.91
C THR A 112 -11.79 1.28 35.48
N VAL A 113 -11.33 2.30 34.75
CA VAL A 113 -10.90 2.18 33.34
C VAL A 113 -9.44 2.60 33.27
N ASP A 114 -8.61 1.74 32.69
CA ASP A 114 -7.22 2.02 32.36
C ASP A 114 -7.09 2.09 30.83
N GLU A 115 -6.43 3.12 30.31
CA GLU A 115 -5.90 3.08 28.94
C GLU A 115 -4.76 2.05 28.89
N ILE A 116 -4.74 1.23 27.85
CA ILE A 116 -3.70 0.21 27.67
C ILE A 116 -3.12 0.28 26.26
N THR A 117 -1.91 -0.25 26.08
CA THR A 117 -1.29 -0.32 24.76
C THR A 117 -1.83 -1.49 23.93
N ALA A 118 -1.52 -1.51 22.62
CA ALA A 118 -1.78 -2.66 21.77
C ALA A 118 -1.08 -3.93 22.31
N THR A 119 0.15 -3.79 22.80
CA THR A 119 0.92 -4.90 23.42
C THR A 119 0.22 -5.44 24.65
N ASP A 120 -0.25 -4.58 25.55
CA ASP A 120 -0.97 -5.00 26.75
C ASP A 120 -2.28 -5.73 26.40
N TYR A 121 -3.01 -5.22 25.40
CA TYR A 121 -4.23 -5.87 24.93
C TYR A 121 -3.96 -7.25 24.33
N LEU A 122 -2.90 -7.40 23.53
CA LEU A 122 -2.50 -8.69 22.95
C LEU A 122 -2.09 -9.69 24.05
N LYS A 123 -1.34 -9.27 25.07
CA LYS A 123 -1.01 -10.12 26.23
C LYS A 123 -2.25 -10.60 26.98
N LEU A 124 -3.28 -9.77 27.09
CA LEU A 124 -4.57 -10.19 27.65
C LEU A 124 -5.28 -11.23 26.76
N LYS A 125 -5.23 -11.06 25.42
CA LYS A 125 -5.75 -12.09 24.49
C LYS A 125 -4.99 -13.40 24.61
N GLU A 126 -3.67 -13.35 24.72
CA GLU A 126 -2.84 -14.54 24.90
C GLU A 126 -3.15 -15.24 26.22
N THR A 127 -3.31 -14.49 27.31
CA THR A 127 -3.66 -15.02 28.65
C THR A 127 -4.96 -15.83 28.67
N VAL A 128 -5.89 -15.55 27.74
CA VAL A 128 -7.12 -16.35 27.57
C VAL A 128 -6.81 -17.79 27.17
N PHE A 129 -5.76 -18.01 26.37
CA PHE A 129 -5.40 -19.32 25.82
C PHE A 129 -4.19 -19.94 26.53
N ASP A 130 -3.14 -19.16 26.77
CA ASP A 130 -1.90 -19.58 27.39
C ASP A 130 -1.31 -18.47 28.28
N GLU A 131 -1.43 -18.65 29.59
CA GLU A 131 -0.93 -17.71 30.58
C GLU A 131 0.60 -17.76 30.74
N SER A 132 1.24 -18.87 30.39
CA SER A 132 2.69 -18.99 30.44
C SER A 132 3.34 -18.20 29.31
N TRP A 133 2.79 -18.31 28.09
CA TRP A 133 3.23 -17.54 26.94
C TRP A 133 3.05 -16.04 27.15
N ALA A 134 1.89 -15.60 27.64
CA ALA A 134 1.60 -14.19 27.87
C ALA A 134 2.53 -13.50 28.89
N LYS A 135 3.22 -14.29 29.73
CA LYS A 135 4.18 -13.82 30.75
C LYS A 135 5.63 -14.07 30.37
N ASP A 136 5.90 -14.67 29.22
CA ASP A 136 7.26 -14.91 28.76
C ASP A 136 7.89 -13.60 28.28
N GLU A 137 8.94 -13.17 28.98
CA GLU A 137 9.70 -11.97 28.62
C GLU A 137 10.46 -12.13 27.29
N ASN A 138 10.62 -13.36 26.80
CA ASN A 138 11.29 -13.68 25.54
C ASN A 138 10.32 -13.93 24.38
N ALA A 139 9.02 -13.72 24.57
CA ALA A 139 8.04 -13.83 23.49
C ALA A 139 8.39 -12.84 22.37
N LEU A 140 8.40 -13.33 21.12
CA LEU A 140 8.76 -12.52 19.96
C LEU A 140 7.68 -11.47 19.67
N GLU A 141 8.03 -10.19 19.87
CA GLU A 141 7.22 -9.05 19.44
C GLU A 141 7.77 -8.50 18.10
N ILE A 142 6.92 -8.42 17.07
CA ILE A 142 7.30 -7.88 15.75
C ILE A 142 6.72 -6.47 15.62
N ASP A 143 7.59 -5.45 15.69
CA ASP A 143 7.19 -4.04 15.58
C ASP A 143 7.76 -3.37 14.32
N PHE A 144 6.92 -3.22 13.29
CA PHE A 144 7.26 -2.43 12.09
C PHE A 144 7.16 -0.91 12.32
N GLY A 145 6.57 -0.47 13.43
CA GLY A 145 6.49 0.92 13.85
C GLY A 145 7.85 1.51 14.23
N ALA A 146 8.76 0.67 14.73
CA ALA A 146 10.14 1.03 15.06
C ALA A 146 11.00 1.34 13.83
N ILE A 147 10.58 0.94 12.63
CA ILE A 147 11.28 1.28 11.39
C ILE A 147 11.06 2.78 11.13
N ASP A 148 12.16 3.54 11.10
CA ASP A 148 12.12 4.95 10.72
C ASP A 148 11.85 5.08 9.21
N PHE A 149 10.58 5.23 8.88
CA PHE A 149 10.20 5.61 7.53
C PHE A 149 10.48 7.11 7.36
N THR A 150 11.46 7.44 6.51
CA THR A 150 11.73 8.84 6.10
C THR A 150 10.55 9.53 5.38
N THR A 151 9.47 8.78 5.15
CA THR A 151 8.24 9.23 4.52
C THR A 151 7.21 9.62 5.60
N PRO A 152 6.65 10.83 5.55
CA PRO A 152 5.66 11.27 6.53
C PRO A 152 4.40 10.38 6.53
N ARG A 153 3.82 10.19 7.72
CA ARG A 153 2.60 9.39 7.91
C ARG A 153 1.35 10.27 7.77
N LEU A 154 0.36 9.74 7.05
CA LEU A 154 -0.95 10.39 6.88
C LEU A 154 -1.87 10.08 8.05
N THR A 155 -2.57 11.09 8.56
CA THR A 155 -3.48 10.95 9.72
C THR A 155 -4.96 11.07 9.35
N LEU A 156 -5.27 11.42 8.09
CA LEU A 156 -6.65 11.54 7.60
C LEU A 156 -7.14 10.19 7.06
N PRO A 157 -8.29 9.67 7.53
CA PRO A 157 -8.85 8.42 7.00
C PRO A 157 -9.14 8.47 5.49
N THR A 158 -9.47 9.65 4.96
CA THR A 158 -9.71 9.88 3.52
C THR A 158 -8.46 9.68 2.65
N SER A 159 -7.28 9.63 3.25
CA SER A 159 -6.03 9.38 2.55
C SER A 159 -5.71 7.90 2.35
N ILE A 160 -6.45 6.99 3.01
CA ILE A 160 -6.24 5.55 2.87
C ILE A 160 -6.50 5.14 1.42
N GLY A 161 -5.50 4.47 0.80
CA GLY A 161 -5.55 4.05 -0.60
C GLY A 161 -4.98 5.06 -1.60
N ASN A 162 -4.73 6.31 -1.20
CA ASN A 162 -4.24 7.39 -2.07
C ASN A 162 -2.75 7.71 -1.84
N GLY A 163 -1.94 6.67 -1.63
CA GLY A 163 -0.52 6.82 -1.28
C GLY A 163 0.33 7.47 -2.37
N ALA A 164 0.07 7.14 -3.64
CA ALA A 164 0.80 7.67 -4.80
C ALA A 164 0.70 9.21 -4.86
N ASP A 165 -0.52 9.75 -4.85
CA ASP A 165 -0.76 11.20 -4.86
C ASP A 165 0.00 11.93 -3.74
N TYR A 166 0.08 11.31 -2.57
CA TYR A 166 0.80 11.89 -1.44
C TYR A 166 2.31 11.86 -1.63
N ILE A 167 2.85 10.73 -2.11
CA ILE A 167 4.27 10.63 -2.47
C ILE A 167 4.62 11.68 -3.51
N SER A 168 3.77 11.89 -4.51
CA SER A 168 4.01 12.89 -5.56
C SER A 168 3.99 14.32 -5.02
N LYS A 169 3.07 14.65 -4.11
CA LYS A 169 3.09 15.93 -3.37
C LYS A 169 4.34 16.08 -2.53
N PHE A 170 4.76 15.02 -1.85
CA PHE A 170 5.95 15.02 -1.01
C PHE A 170 7.23 15.20 -1.84
N ILE A 171 7.40 14.44 -2.92
CA ILE A 171 8.52 14.58 -3.86
C ILE A 171 8.52 15.99 -4.45
N SER A 172 7.38 16.47 -4.95
CA SER A 172 7.26 17.83 -5.49
C SER A 172 7.70 18.90 -4.48
N SER A 173 7.30 18.76 -3.21
CA SER A 173 7.72 19.69 -2.14
C SER A 173 9.22 19.62 -1.84
N LYS A 174 9.82 18.42 -1.95
CA LYS A 174 11.26 18.22 -1.75
C LYS A 174 12.08 18.79 -2.90
N LEU A 175 11.63 18.58 -4.15
CA LEU A 175 12.25 19.10 -5.37
C LEU A 175 12.16 20.64 -5.49
N GLY A 176 11.15 21.26 -4.86
CA GLY A 176 10.99 22.71 -4.87
C GLY A 176 12.12 23.48 -4.17
N GLY A 177 12.63 24.53 -4.82
CA GLY A 177 13.61 25.45 -4.25
C GLY A 177 14.95 25.48 -5.00
N LYS A 178 16.05 25.24 -4.27
CA LYS A 178 17.44 25.31 -4.79
C LYS A 178 17.72 24.25 -5.85
N SER A 179 18.60 24.56 -6.81
CA SER A 179 19.04 23.65 -7.89
C SER A 179 19.52 22.29 -7.40
N ASP A 180 20.22 22.25 -6.26
CA ASP A 180 20.78 21.01 -5.67
C ASP A 180 19.70 19.96 -5.38
N LYS A 181 18.44 20.37 -5.21
CA LYS A 181 17.31 19.47 -4.94
C LYS A 181 16.82 18.73 -6.18
N LEU A 182 17.19 19.18 -7.38
CA LEU A 182 16.81 18.56 -8.66
C LEU A 182 17.85 17.51 -9.12
N GLU A 183 19.02 17.47 -8.50
CA GLU A 183 20.08 16.48 -8.79
C GLU A 183 19.58 15.03 -8.75
N PRO A 184 18.72 14.59 -7.79
CA PRO A 184 18.18 13.23 -7.83
C PRO A 184 17.35 12.93 -9.08
N LEU A 185 16.59 13.90 -9.59
CA LEU A 185 15.80 13.74 -10.81
C LEU A 185 16.72 13.67 -12.04
N LEU A 186 17.76 14.51 -12.07
CA LEU A 186 18.78 14.47 -13.11
C LEU A 186 19.50 13.12 -13.15
N ASN A 187 20.02 12.68 -12.01
CA ASN A 187 20.73 11.40 -11.88
C ASN A 187 19.83 10.22 -12.23
N TYR A 188 18.54 10.29 -11.85
CA TYR A 188 17.56 9.31 -12.26
C TYR A 188 17.45 9.24 -13.79
N LEU A 189 17.27 10.38 -14.48
CA LEU A 189 17.17 10.43 -15.94
C LEU A 189 18.44 9.93 -16.64
N LEU A 190 19.64 10.27 -16.13
CA LEU A 190 20.93 9.78 -16.64
C LEU A 190 21.08 8.25 -16.49
N SER A 191 20.52 7.70 -15.41
CA SER A 191 20.61 6.26 -15.11
C SER A 191 19.69 5.39 -15.95
N LEU A 192 18.74 5.98 -16.70
CA LEU A 192 17.79 5.20 -17.50
C LEU A 192 18.49 4.53 -18.67
N ASN A 193 18.49 3.20 -18.66
CA ASN A 193 19.09 2.36 -19.68
C ASN A 193 18.23 1.12 -19.92
N HIS A 194 18.15 0.68 -21.17
CA HIS A 194 17.55 -0.60 -21.53
C HIS A 194 18.41 -1.34 -22.54
N HIS A 195 18.82 -2.56 -22.20
CA HIS A 195 19.65 -3.42 -23.06
C HIS A 195 20.96 -2.76 -23.53
N GLY A 196 21.56 -1.92 -22.67
CA GLY A 196 22.79 -1.20 -23.00
C GLY A 196 22.56 0.09 -23.79
N GLU A 197 21.33 0.39 -24.24
CA GLU A 197 20.98 1.68 -24.82
C GLU A 197 20.57 2.67 -23.73
N ASN A 198 21.22 3.84 -23.69
CA ASN A 198 20.81 4.94 -22.83
C ASN A 198 19.47 5.52 -23.29
N LEU A 199 18.67 5.94 -22.32
CA LEU A 199 17.36 6.54 -22.53
C LEU A 199 17.34 7.96 -21.97
N MET A 200 16.43 8.78 -22.50
CA MET A 200 16.20 10.17 -22.10
C MET A 200 17.41 11.09 -22.36
N ILE A 201 18.43 11.06 -21.50
CA ILE A 201 19.59 11.97 -21.57
C ILE A 201 20.90 11.20 -21.40
N ASN A 202 22.00 11.77 -21.88
CA ASN A 202 23.35 11.22 -21.70
C ASN A 202 24.24 12.17 -20.88
N GLU A 203 25.49 11.76 -20.67
CA GLU A 203 26.50 12.47 -19.87
C GLU A 203 26.81 13.90 -20.33
N ASP A 204 26.47 14.27 -21.57
CA ASP A 204 26.63 15.65 -22.04
C ASP A 204 25.73 16.61 -21.23
N LEU A 205 24.62 16.11 -20.69
CA LEU A 205 23.63 16.84 -19.89
C LEU A 205 23.75 16.59 -18.37
N ASN A 206 24.97 16.37 -17.87
CA ASN A 206 25.26 16.03 -16.46
C ASN A 206 25.03 17.12 -15.38
N THR A 207 24.32 18.22 -15.69
CA THR A 207 23.93 19.22 -14.67
C THR A 207 22.54 19.75 -14.96
N VAL A 208 21.80 20.15 -13.93
CA VAL A 208 20.45 20.72 -14.07
C VAL A 208 20.45 21.93 -15.01
N THR A 209 21.47 22.80 -14.91
CA THR A 209 21.58 23.99 -15.76
C THR A 209 21.82 23.64 -17.24
N LYS A 210 22.66 22.63 -17.54
CA LYS A 210 22.86 22.17 -18.92
C LYS A 210 21.56 21.58 -19.47
N LEU A 211 20.89 20.73 -18.69
CA LEU A 211 19.63 20.10 -19.07
C LEU A 211 18.55 21.16 -19.39
N GLN A 212 18.35 22.15 -18.52
CA GLN A 212 17.38 23.23 -18.75
C GLN A 212 17.67 24.02 -20.04
N LYS A 213 18.94 24.39 -20.27
CA LYS A 213 19.35 25.11 -21.49
C LYS A 213 19.15 24.28 -22.74
N SER A 214 19.57 23.02 -22.72
CA SER A 214 19.43 22.11 -23.86
C SER A 214 17.98 21.79 -24.17
N LEU A 215 17.12 21.63 -23.15
CA LEU A 215 15.68 21.42 -23.34
C LEU A 215 15.02 22.59 -24.08
N MET A 216 15.35 23.83 -23.69
CA MET A 216 14.83 25.03 -24.36
C MET A 216 15.19 25.06 -25.85
N ILE A 217 16.44 24.71 -26.20
CA ILE A 217 16.88 24.66 -27.60
C ILE A 217 16.20 23.49 -28.32
N ALA A 218 16.12 22.31 -27.69
CA ALA A 218 15.55 21.10 -28.28
C ALA A 218 14.06 21.28 -28.59
N VAL A 219 13.29 21.90 -27.69
CA VAL A 219 11.87 22.22 -27.92
C VAL A 219 11.69 23.11 -29.14
N ASN A 220 12.56 24.10 -29.34
CA ASN A 220 12.52 24.97 -30.53
C ASN A 220 12.85 24.18 -31.80
N VAL A 221 13.87 23.32 -31.76
CA VAL A 221 14.24 22.45 -32.88
C VAL A 221 13.10 21.52 -33.26
N VAL A 222 12.52 20.80 -32.30
CA VAL A 222 11.42 19.86 -32.54
C VAL A 222 10.18 20.58 -33.08
N SER A 223 9.94 21.82 -32.64
CA SER A 223 8.82 22.66 -33.13
C SER A 223 8.93 23.05 -34.60
N THR A 224 10.08 22.87 -35.25
CA THR A 224 10.23 23.12 -36.70
C THR A 224 9.66 22.00 -37.57
N TYR A 225 9.43 20.81 -37.00
CA TYR A 225 8.89 19.65 -37.71
C TYR A 225 7.36 19.59 -37.60
N PRO A 226 6.65 19.11 -38.64
CA PRO A 226 5.23 18.80 -38.54
C PRO A 226 4.90 17.85 -37.39
N LYS A 227 3.74 18.00 -36.75
CA LYS A 227 3.32 17.28 -35.52
C LYS A 227 3.48 15.76 -35.53
N HIS A 228 3.30 15.14 -36.70
CA HIS A 228 3.34 13.68 -36.87
C HIS A 228 4.65 13.19 -37.49
N THR A 229 5.69 14.03 -37.58
CA THR A 229 7.01 13.60 -38.04
C THR A 229 7.55 12.52 -37.10
N PRO A 230 7.95 11.34 -37.62
CA PRO A 230 8.53 10.26 -36.82
C PRO A 230 9.85 10.67 -36.14
N TYR A 231 10.07 10.18 -34.92
CA TYR A 231 11.26 10.48 -34.12
C TYR A 231 12.57 10.20 -34.88
N GLU A 232 12.60 9.14 -35.66
CA GLU A 232 13.77 8.69 -36.42
C GLU A 232 14.31 9.79 -37.34
N THR A 233 13.44 10.65 -37.88
CA THR A 233 13.79 11.73 -38.82
C THR A 233 14.66 12.82 -38.18
N PHE A 234 14.52 13.06 -36.88
CA PHE A 234 15.24 14.11 -36.15
C PHE A 234 16.03 13.60 -34.93
N SER A 235 16.06 12.27 -34.74
CA SER A 235 16.75 11.59 -33.64
C SER A 235 18.22 11.96 -33.53
N GLN A 236 18.96 11.95 -34.64
CA GLN A 236 20.38 12.29 -34.69
C GLN A 236 20.64 13.70 -34.18
N ARG A 237 19.79 14.67 -34.56
CA ARG A 237 19.91 16.07 -34.14
C ARG A 237 19.64 16.24 -32.65
N LEU A 238 18.72 15.46 -32.08
CA LEU A 238 18.48 15.44 -30.64
C LEU A 238 19.65 14.77 -29.88
N LYS A 239 20.20 13.70 -30.43
CA LYS A 239 21.34 12.99 -29.86
C LYS A 239 22.59 13.88 -29.76
N GLU A 240 22.85 14.69 -30.78
CA GLU A 240 23.93 15.71 -30.77
C GLU A 240 23.77 16.76 -29.66
N MET A 241 22.55 16.92 -29.13
CA MET A 241 22.25 17.81 -28.02
C MET A 241 22.19 17.10 -26.65
N GLY A 242 22.55 15.82 -26.62
CA GLY A 242 22.55 14.99 -25.42
C GLY A 242 21.22 14.30 -25.08
N PHE A 243 20.24 14.31 -26.01
CA PHE A 243 18.94 13.65 -25.84
C PHE A 243 18.87 12.31 -26.56
N GLU A 244 18.76 11.24 -25.79
CA GLU A 244 18.63 9.87 -26.29
C GLU A 244 17.16 9.52 -26.60
N LYS A 245 16.88 8.24 -26.90
CA LYS A 245 15.53 7.74 -27.18
C LYS A 245 14.64 7.79 -25.94
N GLY A 246 13.31 7.81 -26.12
CA GLY A 246 12.33 7.67 -25.01
C GLY A 246 11.40 8.86 -24.78
N TRP A 247 11.58 9.97 -25.51
CA TRP A 247 10.75 11.18 -25.35
C TRP A 247 9.37 11.08 -26.03
N GLY A 248 9.25 10.25 -27.06
CA GLY A 248 8.04 10.08 -27.87
C GLY A 248 8.34 9.53 -29.27
N ASN A 249 7.31 9.03 -29.93
CA ASN A 249 7.39 8.49 -31.30
C ASN A 249 7.18 9.56 -32.39
N THR A 250 6.52 10.68 -32.06
CA THR A 250 6.29 11.82 -32.97
C THR A 250 6.91 13.10 -32.43
N SER A 251 7.15 14.08 -33.30
CA SER A 251 7.62 15.42 -32.89
C SER A 251 6.69 16.09 -31.86
N GLU A 252 5.37 15.94 -31.99
CA GLU A 252 4.42 16.48 -31.01
C GLU A 252 4.59 15.81 -29.65
N ARG A 253 4.68 14.47 -29.59
CA ARG A 253 4.85 13.75 -28.33
C ARG A 253 6.18 14.07 -27.66
N VAL A 254 7.27 14.12 -28.43
CA VAL A 254 8.61 14.49 -27.95
C VAL A 254 8.59 15.89 -27.35
N LYS A 255 8.02 16.85 -28.08
CA LYS A 255 7.88 18.24 -27.63
C LYS A 255 7.11 18.31 -26.31
N GLU A 256 5.96 17.65 -26.21
CA GLU A 256 5.17 17.64 -24.97
C GLU A 256 5.96 17.12 -23.78
N THR A 257 6.67 15.99 -23.93
CA THR A 257 7.45 15.39 -22.85
C THR A 257 8.62 16.28 -22.43
N MET A 258 9.31 16.91 -23.40
CA MET A 258 10.39 17.87 -23.11
C MET A 258 9.90 19.16 -22.43
N VAL A 259 8.73 19.67 -22.85
CA VAL A 259 8.08 20.81 -22.19
C VAL A 259 7.65 20.44 -20.77
N MET A 260 7.11 19.24 -20.56
CA MET A 260 6.72 18.75 -19.24
C MET A 260 7.90 18.65 -18.29
N LEU A 261 9.03 18.08 -18.75
CA LEU A 261 10.26 18.08 -17.94
C LEU A 261 10.76 19.49 -17.66
N SER A 262 10.77 20.38 -18.65
CA SER A 262 11.14 21.80 -18.45
C SER A 262 10.29 22.45 -17.35
N GLN A 263 8.97 22.23 -17.38
CA GLN A 263 8.04 22.76 -16.38
C GLN A 263 8.30 22.18 -14.98
N VAL A 264 8.62 20.89 -14.88
CA VAL A 264 8.97 20.26 -13.59
C VAL A 264 10.30 20.81 -13.05
N LEU A 265 11.30 21.04 -13.90
CA LEU A 265 12.58 21.62 -13.50
C LEU A 265 12.46 23.09 -13.10
N GLU A 266 11.51 23.84 -13.67
CA GLU A 266 11.26 25.24 -13.32
C GLU A 266 10.41 25.38 -12.06
N ALA A 267 9.30 24.64 -11.99
CA ALA A 267 8.35 24.68 -10.89
C ALA A 267 7.72 23.30 -10.68
N PRO A 268 8.32 22.45 -9.82
CA PRO A 268 7.78 21.13 -9.50
C PRO A 268 6.35 21.24 -8.96
N ASP A 269 5.45 20.47 -9.56
CA ASP A 269 4.06 20.31 -9.13
C ASP A 269 3.71 18.81 -9.16
N SER A 270 2.89 18.34 -8.23
CA SER A 270 2.57 16.91 -8.11
C SER A 270 1.90 16.35 -9.36
N VAL A 271 0.98 17.10 -9.99
CA VAL A 271 0.26 16.64 -11.18
C VAL A 271 1.20 16.53 -12.37
N LYS A 272 2.06 17.53 -12.57
CA LYS A 272 3.06 17.50 -13.66
C LYS A 272 4.10 16.39 -13.45
N LEU A 273 4.48 16.15 -12.21
CA LEU A 273 5.43 15.11 -11.84
C LEU A 273 4.86 13.72 -12.11
N ASP A 274 3.60 13.47 -11.72
CA ASP A 274 2.89 12.22 -12.02
C ASP A 274 2.79 11.98 -13.53
N LEU A 275 2.39 13.02 -14.27
CA LEU A 275 2.33 12.96 -15.73
C LEU A 275 3.71 12.67 -16.34
N LEU A 276 4.79 13.28 -15.84
CA LEU A 276 6.14 13.03 -16.32
C LEU A 276 6.53 11.56 -16.09
N PHE A 277 6.41 11.05 -14.87
CA PHE A 277 6.77 9.67 -14.55
C PHE A 277 5.92 8.65 -15.31
N SER A 278 4.65 8.95 -15.57
CA SER A 278 3.78 8.11 -16.41
C SER A 278 4.24 8.00 -17.87
N ARG A 279 5.05 8.95 -18.35
CA ARG A 279 5.55 9.00 -19.73
C ARG A 279 6.96 8.41 -19.87
N LEU A 280 7.68 8.19 -18.77
CA LEU A 280 9.04 7.68 -18.84
C LEU A 280 9.05 6.18 -19.17
N PRO A 281 9.85 5.74 -20.15
CA PRO A 281 9.94 4.34 -20.54
C PRO A 281 10.79 3.57 -19.51
N THR A 282 10.15 3.10 -18.45
CA THR A 282 10.81 2.50 -17.27
C THR A 282 10.45 1.03 -17.05
N VAL A 283 9.26 0.62 -17.48
CA VAL A 283 8.76 -0.74 -17.30
C VAL A 283 8.75 -1.47 -18.64
N PHE A 284 9.65 -2.45 -18.80
CA PHE A 284 9.78 -3.26 -20.02
C PHE A 284 9.48 -4.74 -19.77
N ASN A 285 9.95 -5.27 -18.65
CA ASN A 285 9.76 -6.66 -18.26
C ASN A 285 8.92 -6.71 -16.99
N VAL A 286 7.80 -7.44 -17.04
CA VAL A 286 6.90 -7.62 -15.89
C VAL A 286 6.88 -9.09 -15.50
N VAL A 287 7.15 -9.38 -14.22
CA VAL A 287 7.10 -10.72 -13.66
C VAL A 287 5.99 -10.75 -12.61
N ILE A 288 5.03 -11.65 -12.78
CA ILE A 288 3.89 -11.82 -11.86
C ILE A 288 3.99 -13.20 -11.22
N PHE A 289 3.80 -13.26 -9.91
CA PHE A 289 3.87 -14.50 -9.13
C PHE A 289 2.48 -14.95 -8.70
N SER A 290 2.11 -16.17 -9.09
CA SER A 290 0.94 -16.90 -8.59
C SER A 290 1.34 -18.35 -8.39
N VAL A 291 1.86 -18.66 -7.20
CA VAL A 291 2.52 -19.96 -6.92
C VAL A 291 1.52 -21.06 -6.56
N HIS A 292 0.39 -20.71 -5.94
CA HIS A 292 -0.63 -21.68 -5.52
C HIS A 292 -1.76 -21.80 -6.54
N GLY A 293 -2.56 -22.86 -6.40
CA GLY A 293 -3.69 -23.14 -7.27
C GLY A 293 -3.28 -23.70 -8.64
N TYR A 294 -4.27 -24.07 -9.43
CA TYR A 294 -4.08 -24.56 -10.80
C TYR A 294 -4.17 -23.39 -11.77
N PHE A 295 -3.02 -22.80 -12.12
CA PHE A 295 -3.02 -21.67 -13.04
C PHE A 295 -3.13 -22.13 -14.51
N GLY A 296 -4.29 -21.92 -15.13
CA GLY A 296 -4.55 -22.28 -16.53
C GLY A 296 -5.60 -21.39 -17.19
N GLN A 297 -5.67 -21.40 -18.52
CA GLN A 297 -6.66 -20.60 -19.27
C GLN A 297 -8.02 -21.30 -19.40
N GLN A 298 -8.06 -22.62 -19.25
CA GLN A 298 -9.26 -23.46 -19.40
C GLN A 298 -9.20 -24.62 -18.40
N ASP A 299 -10.36 -25.18 -18.06
CA ASP A 299 -10.54 -26.39 -17.25
C ASP A 299 -9.89 -26.38 -15.84
N VAL A 300 -9.58 -25.18 -15.33
CA VAL A 300 -9.03 -25.00 -13.99
C VAL A 300 -10.06 -24.44 -13.01
N LEU A 301 -11.00 -23.62 -13.47
CA LEU A 301 -12.00 -22.98 -12.60
C LEU A 301 -12.80 -24.00 -11.80
N GLY A 302 -12.76 -23.87 -10.47
CA GLY A 302 -13.46 -24.76 -9.53
C GLY A 302 -12.61 -25.89 -8.95
N LEU A 303 -11.34 -26.03 -9.38
CA LEU A 303 -10.36 -26.88 -8.70
C LEU A 303 -9.96 -26.32 -7.32
N PRO A 304 -9.33 -27.11 -6.44
CA PRO A 304 -8.86 -26.64 -5.14
C PRO A 304 -7.94 -25.42 -5.28
N ASP A 305 -8.13 -24.41 -4.45
CA ASP A 305 -7.35 -23.15 -4.43
C ASP A 305 -7.37 -22.36 -5.76
N THR A 306 -8.35 -22.63 -6.63
CA THR A 306 -8.39 -22.21 -8.03
C THR A 306 -9.73 -21.52 -8.31
N GLY A 307 -9.69 -20.20 -8.53
CA GLY A 307 -10.90 -19.37 -8.52
C GLY A 307 -10.66 -17.95 -9.00
N GLY A 308 -11.18 -16.96 -8.26
CA GLY A 308 -11.09 -15.54 -8.66
C GLY A 308 -9.67 -15.00 -8.86
N GLN A 309 -8.65 -15.70 -8.36
CA GLN A 309 -7.25 -15.35 -8.57
C GLN A 309 -6.79 -15.57 -10.02
N GLU A 310 -7.19 -16.66 -10.69
CA GLU A 310 -6.81 -16.87 -12.09
C GLU A 310 -7.51 -15.93 -13.04
N SER A 311 -8.79 -15.65 -12.81
CA SER A 311 -9.52 -14.67 -13.62
C SER A 311 -8.99 -13.26 -13.40
N LYS A 312 -8.59 -12.91 -12.17
CA LYS A 312 -7.99 -11.63 -11.84
C LYS A 312 -6.58 -11.49 -12.39
N VAL A 313 -5.69 -12.46 -12.16
CA VAL A 313 -4.31 -12.42 -12.69
C VAL A 313 -4.31 -12.54 -14.21
N GLY A 314 -5.14 -13.42 -14.79
CA GLY A 314 -5.31 -13.48 -16.25
C GLY A 314 -5.85 -12.17 -16.83
N GLY A 315 -6.78 -11.53 -16.14
CA GLY A 315 -7.30 -10.20 -16.48
C GLY A 315 -6.25 -9.09 -16.35
N GLU A 316 -5.49 -9.06 -15.25
CA GLU A 316 -4.44 -8.08 -14.97
C GLU A 316 -3.21 -8.28 -15.86
N VAL A 317 -2.85 -9.52 -16.20
CA VAL A 317 -1.85 -9.82 -17.24
C VAL A 317 -2.36 -9.33 -18.57
N ARG A 318 -3.64 -9.55 -18.91
CA ARG A 318 -4.21 -9.08 -20.17
C ARG A 318 -4.30 -7.56 -20.22
N GLU A 319 -4.67 -6.87 -19.14
CA GLU A 319 -4.67 -5.41 -19.07
C GLU A 319 -3.25 -4.83 -19.02
N GLY A 320 -2.33 -5.45 -18.28
CA GLY A 320 -0.91 -5.11 -18.24
C GLY A 320 -0.24 -5.29 -19.59
N LEU A 321 -0.59 -6.36 -20.30
CA LEU A 321 -0.16 -6.61 -21.67
C LEU A 321 -0.88 -5.68 -22.64
N LEU A 322 -2.14 -5.30 -22.43
CA LEU A 322 -2.87 -4.34 -23.26
C LEU A 322 -2.38 -2.90 -23.05
N THR A 323 -1.90 -2.55 -21.86
CA THR A 323 -1.28 -1.25 -21.55
C THR A 323 0.16 -1.21 -22.06
N ALA A 324 0.90 -2.31 -21.94
CA ALA A 324 2.18 -2.50 -22.61
C ALA A 324 2.01 -2.50 -24.15
N GLU A 325 1.01 -3.19 -24.70
CA GLU A 325 0.64 -3.19 -26.13
C GLU A 325 -0.01 -1.87 -26.56
N ALA A 326 -0.60 -1.07 -25.67
CA ALA A 326 -1.04 0.29 -26.02
C ALA A 326 0.17 1.22 -26.11
N SER A 327 1.18 0.99 -25.27
CA SER A 327 2.52 1.58 -25.41
C SER A 327 3.22 1.07 -26.69
N ASP A 328 3.04 -0.20 -27.06
CA ASP A 328 3.66 -0.85 -28.22
C ASP A 328 2.87 -0.65 -29.54
N LYS A 329 1.57 -0.36 -29.48
CA LYS A 329 0.77 0.13 -30.62
C LYS A 329 1.12 1.56 -30.98
N MET A 330 1.76 2.32 -30.08
CA MET A 330 2.49 3.54 -30.43
C MET A 330 3.85 3.27 -31.10
N LYS A 331 4.29 2.00 -31.19
CA LYS A 331 5.59 1.57 -31.76
C LYS A 331 5.49 0.90 -33.14
N LYS A 332 4.30 0.75 -33.73
CA LYS A 332 4.13 0.13 -35.06
C LYS A 332 4.54 1.07 -36.21
N VAL A 333 5.84 1.32 -36.37
CA VAL A 333 6.46 1.80 -37.63
C VAL A 333 7.77 1.07 -38.01
N LEU A 334 8.39 0.25 -37.14
CA LEU A 334 9.55 -0.62 -37.49
C LEU A 334 9.47 -1.84 -36.55
N GLU A 335 9.46 -3.13 -36.92
CA GLU A 335 10.05 -3.88 -38.03
C GLU A 335 9.21 -5.14 -38.36
N THR A 336 9.51 -5.72 -39.52
CA THR A 336 8.81 -6.81 -40.21
C THR A 336 8.82 -8.18 -39.50
N SER A 337 7.64 -8.80 -39.52
CA SER A 337 7.36 -10.20 -39.89
C SER A 337 7.92 -11.40 -39.10
N GLU A 338 8.86 -11.27 -38.15
CA GLU A 338 9.34 -12.45 -37.39
C GLU A 338 9.03 -12.43 -35.88
N GLU A 339 8.81 -11.27 -35.27
CA GLU A 339 8.58 -11.18 -33.82
C GLU A 339 7.11 -11.36 -33.39
N THR A 340 6.14 -11.12 -34.28
CA THR A 340 4.73 -11.48 -34.04
C THR A 340 4.56 -12.98 -33.85
N GLN A 341 5.43 -13.82 -34.43
CA GLN A 341 5.48 -15.26 -34.17
C GLN A 341 6.22 -15.62 -32.87
N ARG A 342 7.01 -14.71 -32.28
CA ARG A 342 7.68 -14.89 -30.99
C ARG A 342 6.82 -14.45 -29.80
N LEU A 343 5.96 -13.45 -29.97
CA LEU A 343 4.96 -13.05 -28.97
C LEU A 343 3.94 -14.16 -28.67
N GLU A 344 3.51 -14.93 -29.67
CA GLU A 344 2.73 -16.17 -29.44
C GLU A 344 3.52 -17.28 -28.73
N LYS A 345 4.86 -17.19 -28.68
CA LYS A 345 5.77 -18.16 -28.06
C LYS A 345 6.36 -17.68 -26.74
N MET A 346 5.80 -16.66 -26.10
CA MET A 346 6.18 -16.27 -24.74
C MET A 346 5.75 -17.39 -23.77
N LYS A 347 6.65 -18.36 -23.58
CA LYS A 347 6.49 -19.44 -22.60
C LYS A 347 6.41 -18.79 -21.22
N ILE A 348 5.20 -18.75 -20.66
CA ILE A 348 5.00 -18.77 -19.22
C ILE A 348 5.82 -19.96 -18.70
N ALA A 349 6.84 -19.70 -17.89
CA ALA A 349 7.67 -20.75 -17.34
C ALA A 349 6.85 -21.52 -16.30
N TYR A 350 6.37 -22.71 -16.67
CA TYR A 350 5.60 -23.59 -15.81
C TYR A 350 6.53 -24.29 -14.81
N GLY A 351 6.38 -23.96 -13.53
CA GLY A 351 6.83 -24.83 -12.45
C GLY A 351 5.68 -25.76 -12.05
N GLN A 352 5.60 -26.95 -12.64
CA GLN A 352 4.75 -28.01 -12.06
C GLN A 352 5.42 -28.52 -10.79
N GLN A 353 4.89 -28.20 -9.62
CA GLN A 353 5.14 -29.00 -8.42
C GLN A 353 4.21 -30.22 -8.45
N GLN A 354 4.77 -31.39 -8.77
CA GLN A 354 4.14 -32.66 -8.42
C GLN A 354 4.15 -32.78 -6.89
N HIS A 355 3.00 -32.59 -6.26
CA HIS A 355 2.83 -32.92 -4.85
C HIS A 355 2.82 -34.45 -4.66
N GLN A 356 3.98 -35.03 -4.35
CA GLN A 356 4.03 -36.24 -3.53
C GLN A 356 3.86 -35.80 -2.07
N GLY A 357 2.80 -36.30 -1.43
CA GLY A 357 2.29 -35.82 -0.15
C GLY A 357 3.35 -35.85 0.96
N VAL A 358 3.75 -34.66 1.43
CA VAL A 358 4.51 -34.52 2.69
C VAL A 358 4.12 -33.23 3.42
N SER A 359 4.05 -33.34 4.75
CA SER A 359 3.82 -32.34 5.82
C SER A 359 3.89 -30.84 5.46
N THR A 360 2.85 -30.11 5.87
CA THR A 360 2.58 -28.67 5.69
C THR A 360 3.73 -27.75 6.10
N VAL A 361 4.50 -28.09 7.15
CA VAL A 361 5.63 -27.26 7.63
C VAL A 361 6.82 -27.33 6.66
N ARG A 362 7.02 -28.48 6.01
CA ARG A 362 8.11 -28.68 5.04
C ARG A 362 7.82 -27.94 3.73
N ASN A 363 6.56 -27.79 3.36
CA ASN A 363 6.14 -27.00 2.19
C ASN A 363 6.44 -25.51 2.37
N LEU A 364 6.26 -24.94 3.56
CA LEU A 364 6.56 -23.52 3.78
C LEU A 364 8.06 -23.23 3.62
N PHE A 365 8.92 -24.09 4.19
CA PHE A 365 10.37 -23.96 4.06
C PHE A 365 10.84 -24.09 2.61
N TRP A 366 10.36 -25.11 1.88
CA TRP A 366 10.70 -25.28 0.46
C TRP A 366 10.13 -24.17 -0.42
N SER A 367 8.94 -23.65 -0.13
CA SER A 367 8.40 -22.48 -0.85
C SER A 367 9.25 -21.24 -0.62
N VAL A 368 9.73 -20.98 0.60
CA VAL A 368 10.65 -19.87 0.87
C VAL A 368 11.98 -20.08 0.15
N VAL A 369 12.56 -21.28 0.18
CA VAL A 369 13.83 -21.60 -0.51
C VAL A 369 13.67 -21.49 -2.03
N VAL A 370 12.57 -21.99 -2.60
CA VAL A 370 12.27 -21.88 -4.04
C VAL A 370 12.01 -20.42 -4.42
N CYS A 371 11.28 -19.64 -3.60
CA CYS A 371 11.12 -18.21 -3.82
C CYS A 371 12.46 -17.48 -3.79
N LEU A 372 13.31 -17.73 -2.78
CA LEU A 372 14.65 -17.14 -2.68
C LEU A 372 15.55 -17.54 -3.86
N TYR A 373 15.46 -18.79 -4.32
CA TYR A 373 16.18 -19.27 -5.49
C TYR A 373 15.66 -18.63 -6.79
N ILE A 374 14.35 -18.46 -6.94
CA ILE A 374 13.75 -17.73 -8.06
C ILE A 374 14.17 -16.27 -8.01
N PHE A 375 14.14 -15.60 -6.85
CA PHE A 375 14.67 -14.25 -6.69
C PHE A 375 16.15 -14.15 -7.04
N TYR A 376 16.96 -15.14 -6.64
CA TYR A 376 18.37 -15.21 -7.00
C TYR A 376 18.56 -15.36 -8.52
N VAL A 377 17.84 -16.29 -9.16
CA VAL A 377 17.89 -16.50 -10.62
C VAL A 377 17.39 -15.27 -11.37
N LEU A 378 16.33 -14.61 -10.90
CA LEU A 378 15.80 -13.39 -11.49
C LEU A 378 16.78 -12.22 -11.31
N LYS A 379 17.41 -12.08 -10.15
CA LYS A 379 18.50 -11.12 -9.92
C LYS A 379 19.64 -11.34 -10.92
N GLN A 380 20.09 -12.58 -11.08
CA GLN A 380 21.17 -12.91 -12.02
C GLN A 380 20.77 -12.67 -13.49
N ARG A 381 19.54 -12.99 -13.86
CA ARG A 381 19.09 -13.00 -15.27
C ARG A 381 18.55 -11.65 -15.76
N PHE A 382 18.02 -10.82 -14.87
CA PHE A 382 17.41 -9.52 -15.21
C PHE A 382 18.16 -8.31 -14.64
N PHE A 383 18.96 -8.49 -13.57
CA PHE A 383 19.67 -7.40 -12.89
C PHE A 383 21.19 -7.60 -12.81
N GLY A 384 21.71 -8.67 -13.42
CA GLY A 384 23.12 -9.07 -13.35
C GLY A 384 24.01 -8.41 -14.41
N THR A 385 24.35 -7.14 -14.23
CA THR A 385 25.64 -6.51 -14.64
C THR A 385 25.85 -5.23 -13.84
N TYR A 386 25.93 -5.33 -12.51
CA TYR A 386 26.64 -4.34 -11.71
C TYR A 386 27.94 -4.97 -11.23
N SER A 387 29.00 -4.83 -12.02
CA SER A 387 30.35 -4.90 -11.51
C SER A 387 30.63 -3.62 -10.74
N ALA A 388 30.28 -3.59 -9.46
CA ALA A 388 30.94 -2.68 -8.53
C ALA A 388 32.25 -3.36 -8.12
N GLN A 389 33.37 -2.86 -8.62
CA GLN A 389 34.66 -3.03 -7.96
C GLN A 389 34.53 -2.39 -6.58
N GLU A 390 34.67 -3.21 -5.54
CA GLU A 390 34.97 -2.75 -4.19
C GLU A 390 36.43 -2.29 -4.16
N ASP A 391 36.64 -1.03 -3.79
CA ASP A 391 37.79 -0.57 -3.00
C ASP A 391 37.22 0.13 -1.74
#